data_AF-A0A964LS33-F1
#
_entry.id   AF-A0A964LS33-F1
#
_cell.length_a   1.000
_cell.length_b   1.000
_cell.length_c   1.000
_cell.angle_alpha   90.00
_cell.angle_beta   90.00
_cell.angle_gamma   90.00
#
_symmetry.space_group_name_H-M   'P 1'
#
loop_
_entity.id
_entity.type
_entity.pdbx_description
1 polymer ?
#
loop_
_entity_poly.entity_id
_entity_poly.type
_entity_poly.pdbx_seq_one_letter_code
_entity_poly.pdbx_strand_id
1 'polypeptide(L)'
;MGAVRATRAALAGLLVLSAWLVAVPPAGPATAPLARLLTGLLCAGPLLILVVAGLRSVRQWGAWVAIVLIPYFALSVGAFLVAPGRLLAGAAFATLIAVVFFTAIAASREERQPKSRAG
;
A
#
# COMPACT_ATOMS: atom_id res chain seq x y z
N MET A 1 -22.24 6.88 4.16
CA MET A 1 -21.89 6.12 2.94
C MET A 1 -20.48 6.42 2.41
N GLY A 2 -19.87 7.58 2.70
CA GLY A 2 -18.49 7.92 2.27
C GLY A 2 -17.42 6.97 2.81
N ALA A 3 -17.42 6.71 4.13
CA ALA A 3 -16.34 5.96 4.80
C ALA A 3 -16.16 4.54 4.26
N VAL A 4 -17.27 3.88 3.95
CA VAL A 4 -17.27 2.53 3.37
C VAL A 4 -16.67 2.52 1.95
N ARG A 5 -16.91 3.57 1.16
CA ARG A 5 -16.33 3.70 -0.19
C ARG A 5 -14.83 3.98 -0.13
N ALA A 6 -14.39 4.88 0.75
CA ALA A 6 -12.98 5.20 0.95
C ALA A 6 -12.18 3.99 1.45
N THR A 7 -12.71 3.24 2.42
CA THR A 7 -12.06 2.01 2.93
C THR A 7 -11.93 0.96 1.84
N ARG A 8 -12.98 0.72 1.04
CA ARG A 8 -12.93 -0.22 -0.10
C ARG A 8 -11.91 0.20 -1.16
N ALA A 9 -11.82 1.51 -1.46
CA ALA A 9 -10.84 2.03 -2.41
C ALA A 9 -9.40 1.83 -1.90
N ALA A 10 -9.14 2.08 -0.62
CA ALA A 10 -7.83 1.85 -0.01
C ALA A 10 -7.47 0.35 0.02
N LEU A 11 -8.43 -0.54 0.34
CA LEU A 11 -8.23 -2.00 0.28
C LEU A 11 -7.92 -2.48 -1.15
N ALA A 12 -8.66 -1.97 -2.14
CA ALA A 12 -8.41 -2.29 -3.54
C ALA A 12 -7.01 -1.86 -3.97
N GLY A 13 -6.59 -0.65 -3.60
CA GLY A 13 -5.24 -0.19 -3.91
C GLY A 13 -4.14 -0.97 -3.19
N LEU A 14 -4.34 -1.40 -1.94
CA LEU A 14 -3.41 -2.31 -1.25
C LEU A 14 -3.27 -3.66 -1.96
N LEU A 15 -4.37 -4.21 -2.48
CA LEU A 15 -4.35 -5.44 -3.27
C LEU A 15 -3.60 -5.26 -4.59
N VAL A 16 -3.83 -4.13 -5.28
CA VAL A 16 -3.10 -3.79 -6.52
C VAL A 16 -1.60 -3.66 -6.25
N LEU A 17 -1.19 -2.98 -5.17
CA LEU A 17 0.22 -2.90 -4.77
C LEU A 17 0.82 -4.27 -4.46
N SER A 18 0.07 -5.12 -3.77
CA SER A 18 0.52 -6.48 -3.43
C SER A 18 0.74 -7.32 -4.69
N ALA A 19 -0.21 -7.30 -5.63
CA ALA A 19 -0.10 -7.99 -6.90
C ALA A 19 1.07 -7.44 -7.74
N TRP A 20 1.26 -6.12 -7.75
CA TRP A 20 2.36 -5.47 -8.44
C TRP A 20 3.71 -5.94 -7.91
N LEU A 21 3.90 -6.02 -6.59
CA LEU A 21 5.16 -6.46 -5.98
C LEU A 21 5.50 -7.92 -6.30
N VAL A 22 4.49 -8.77 -6.47
CA VAL A 22 4.69 -10.16 -6.91
C VAL A 22 5.03 -10.24 -8.40
N ALA A 23 4.35 -9.44 -9.24
CA ALA A 23 4.58 -9.44 -10.69
C ALA A 23 5.88 -8.75 -11.11
N VAL A 24 6.24 -7.64 -10.44
CA VAL A 24 7.42 -6.82 -10.70
C VAL A 24 8.19 -6.65 -9.40
N PRO A 25 8.89 -7.71 -8.94
CA PRO A 25 9.62 -7.63 -7.69
C PRO A 25 10.77 -6.61 -7.78
N PRO A 26 11.09 -5.93 -6.67
CA PRO A 26 12.22 -5.00 -6.57
C PRO A 26 13.57 -5.76 -6.48
N ALA A 27 13.76 -6.75 -7.35
CA ALA A 27 14.94 -7.57 -7.46
C ALA A 27 15.51 -7.49 -8.89
N GLY A 28 16.83 -7.30 -8.98
CA GLY A 28 17.52 -7.00 -10.24
C GLY A 28 17.47 -8.15 -11.28
N PRO A 29 17.68 -7.86 -12.58
CA PRO A 29 17.68 -8.83 -13.70
C PRO A 29 18.47 -10.11 -13.45
N ALA A 30 19.56 -10.03 -12.69
CA ALA A 30 20.45 -11.14 -12.40
C ALA A 30 20.00 -12.09 -11.27
N THR A 31 18.90 -11.78 -10.56
CA THR A 31 18.43 -12.66 -9.47
C THR A 31 17.63 -13.85 -10.01
N ALA A 32 17.85 -15.02 -9.40
CA ALA A 32 17.17 -16.26 -9.75
C ALA A 32 15.63 -16.10 -9.64
N PRO A 33 14.84 -16.74 -10.52
CA PRO A 33 13.39 -16.52 -10.59
C PRO A 33 12.66 -16.87 -9.28
N LEU A 34 13.10 -17.93 -8.58
CA LEU A 34 12.57 -18.30 -7.27
C LEU A 34 12.85 -17.22 -6.22
N ALA A 35 14.09 -16.71 -6.17
CA ALA A 35 14.47 -15.66 -5.23
C ALA A 35 13.67 -14.36 -5.48
N ARG A 36 13.37 -14.05 -6.74
CA ARG A 36 12.53 -12.90 -7.12
C ARG A 36 11.10 -13.02 -6.64
N LEU A 37 10.49 -14.19 -6.80
CA LEU A 37 9.14 -14.46 -6.30
C LEU A 37 9.09 -14.39 -4.78
N LEU A 38 10.09 -14.95 -4.09
CA LEU A 38 10.18 -14.88 -2.63
C LEU A 38 10.32 -13.43 -2.14
N THR A 39 11.18 -12.62 -2.78
CA THR A 39 11.29 -11.19 -2.47
C THR A 39 9.97 -10.47 -2.70
N GLY A 40 9.29 -10.72 -3.82
CA GLY A 40 7.97 -10.13 -4.10
C GLY A 40 6.91 -10.50 -3.06
N LEU A 41 6.89 -11.76 -2.60
CA LEU A 41 5.98 -12.24 -1.56
C LEU A 41 6.29 -11.67 -0.18
N LEU A 42 7.56 -11.64 0.23
CA LEU A 42 8.00 -11.00 1.47
C LEU A 42 7.62 -9.53 1.49
N CYS A 43 7.74 -8.88 0.33
CA CYS A 43 7.34 -7.50 0.14
C CYS A 43 5.81 -7.30 0.19
N ALA A 44 5.03 -8.21 -0.39
CA ALA A 44 3.58 -8.14 -0.37
C ALA A 44 2.98 -8.45 1.01
N GLY A 45 3.67 -9.23 1.85
CA GLY A 45 3.19 -9.70 3.15
C GLY A 45 2.60 -8.60 4.05
N PRO A 46 3.34 -7.52 4.35
CA PRO A 46 2.83 -6.41 5.17
C PRO A 46 1.56 -5.76 4.60
N LEU A 47 1.47 -5.62 3.27
CA LEU A 47 0.29 -5.04 2.61
C LEU A 47 -0.92 -5.97 2.71
N LEU A 48 -0.73 -7.28 2.56
CA LEU A 48 -1.79 -8.27 2.74
C LEU A 48 -2.29 -8.30 4.19
N ILE A 49 -1.40 -8.14 5.18
CA ILE A 49 -1.78 -8.01 6.59
C ILE A 49 -2.68 -6.77 6.78
N LEU A 50 -2.34 -5.64 6.16
CA LEU A 50 -3.17 -4.43 6.21
C LEU A 50 -4.53 -4.63 5.54
N VAL A 51 -4.60 -5.39 4.44
CA VAL A 51 -5.88 -5.76 3.81
C VAL A 51 -6.75 -6.53 4.79
N VAL A 52 -6.20 -7.57 5.42
CA VAL A 52 -6.93 -8.38 6.41
C VAL A 52 -7.35 -7.53 7.61
N ALA A 53 -6.48 -6.65 8.12
CA ALA A 53 -6.81 -5.74 9.22
C ALA A 53 -7.92 -4.74 8.86
N GLY A 54 -7.93 -4.24 7.62
CA GLY A 54 -8.97 -3.32 7.15
C GLY A 54 -10.32 -4.01 6.94
N LEU A 55 -10.31 -5.26 6.46
CA LEU A 55 -11.50 -6.11 6.37
C LEU A 55 -12.09 -6.43 7.75
N ARG A 56 -11.26 -6.48 8.80
CA ARG A 56 -11.68 -6.68 10.19
C ARG A 56 -12.04 -5.39 10.93
N SER A 57 -12.05 -4.23 10.26
CA SER A 57 -12.35 -2.91 10.83
C SER A 57 -11.59 -2.62 12.13
N VAL A 58 -10.28 -2.87 12.12
CA VAL A 58 -9.42 -2.64 13.30
C VAL A 58 -9.35 -1.15 13.63
N ARG A 59 -9.53 -0.80 14.92
CA ARG A 59 -9.40 0.57 15.41
C ARG A 59 -8.02 1.13 15.05
N GLN A 60 -8.00 2.32 14.45
CA GLN A 60 -6.77 3.00 13.97
C GLN A 60 -6.11 2.38 12.71
N TRP A 61 -6.86 1.65 11.88
CA TRP A 61 -6.35 1.03 10.65
C TRP A 61 -5.52 1.97 9.76
N GLY A 62 -5.94 3.21 9.49
CA GLY A 62 -5.14 4.12 8.66
C GLY A 62 -3.84 4.58 9.29
N ALA A 63 -3.68 4.54 10.61
CA ALA A 63 -2.39 4.78 11.25
C ALA A 63 -1.43 3.62 10.96
N TRP A 64 -1.92 2.38 10.98
CA TRP A 64 -1.14 1.21 10.58
C TRP A 64 -0.76 1.25 9.10
N VAL A 65 -1.70 1.65 8.23
CA VAL A 65 -1.39 1.86 6.80
C VAL A 65 -0.25 2.88 6.66
N ALA A 66 -0.31 4.00 7.38
CA ALA A 66 0.74 5.01 7.31
C ALA A 66 2.12 4.49 7.79
N ILE A 67 2.15 3.82 8.94
CA ILE A 67 3.38 3.28 9.52
C ILE A 67 4.06 2.27 8.57
N VAL A 68 3.28 1.44 7.87
CA VAL A 68 3.81 0.42 6.95
C VAL A 68 4.17 1.02 5.59
N LEU A 69 3.37 1.95 5.05
CA LEU A 69 3.62 2.52 3.72
C LEU A 69 4.80 3.49 3.68
N ILE A 70 5.10 4.21 4.76
CA ILE A 70 6.20 5.20 4.78
C ILE A 70 7.58 4.55 4.54
N PRO A 71 8.00 3.51 5.29
CA PRO A 71 9.23 2.79 5.00
C PRO A 71 9.23 2.19 3.59
N TYR A 72 8.06 1.71 3.16
CA TYR A 72 7.87 1.13 1.84
C TYR A 72 8.15 2.12 0.71
N PHE A 73 7.65 3.34 0.87
CA PHE A 73 7.87 4.45 -0.04
C PHE A 73 9.36 4.81 -0.09
N ALA A 74 10.00 4.95 1.06
CA ALA A 74 11.42 5.28 1.16
C ALA A 74 12.32 4.22 0.48
N LEU A 75 12.08 2.94 0.76
CA LEU A 75 12.88 1.84 0.21
C LEU A 75 12.59 1.60 -1.28
N SER A 76 11.32 1.64 -1.70
CA SER A 76 10.95 1.36 -3.09
C SER A 76 11.38 2.48 -4.03
N VAL A 77 11.17 3.74 -3.64
CA VAL A 77 11.60 4.89 -4.45
C VAL A 77 13.13 4.89 -4.57
N GLY A 78 13.86 4.59 -3.50
CA GLY A 78 15.31 4.43 -3.55
C GLY A 78 15.74 3.32 -4.52
N ALA A 79 15.13 2.14 -4.48
CA ALA A 79 15.48 1.03 -5.36
C ALA A 79 15.15 1.29 -6.85
N PHE A 80 14.08 2.04 -7.13
CA PHE A 80 13.68 2.38 -8.49
C PHE A 80 14.46 3.55 -9.09
N LEU A 81 14.87 4.54 -8.28
CA LEU A 81 15.65 5.70 -8.74
C LEU A 81 17.08 5.33 -9.15
N VAL A 82 17.65 4.25 -8.60
CA VAL A 82 19.01 3.79 -8.92
C VAL A 82 19.05 2.98 -10.22
N ALA A 83 17.89 2.54 -10.74
CA ALA A 83 17.79 1.77 -11.98
C ALA A 83 17.15 2.61 -13.11
N PRO A 84 17.94 3.17 -14.06
CA PRO A 84 17.42 4.11 -15.07
C PRO A 84 16.32 3.50 -15.95
N GLY A 85 16.37 2.19 -16.24
CA GLY A 85 15.33 1.49 -17.00
C GLY A 85 14.02 1.23 -16.25
N ARG A 86 13.93 1.60 -14.96
CA ARG A 86 12.73 1.37 -14.13
C ARG A 86 12.15 2.64 -13.52
N LEU A 87 12.62 3.83 -13.93
CA LEU A 87 12.17 5.11 -13.40
C LEU A 87 10.65 5.33 -13.55
N LEU A 88 10.08 5.03 -14.73
CA LEU A 88 8.64 5.17 -14.98
C LEU A 88 7.81 4.19 -14.14
N ALA A 89 8.27 2.94 -14.00
CA ALA A 89 7.61 1.95 -13.15
C ALA A 89 7.68 2.36 -11.67
N GLY A 90 8.81 2.92 -11.25
CA GLY A 90 9.00 3.49 -9.91
C GLY A 90 8.10 4.69 -9.64
N ALA A 91 7.97 5.60 -10.60
CA ALA A 91 7.07 6.75 -10.50
C ALA A 91 5.60 6.30 -10.39
N ALA A 92 5.16 5.39 -11.25
CA ALA A 92 3.80 4.84 -11.21
C ALA A 92 3.51 4.14 -9.88
N PHE A 93 4.46 3.33 -9.39
CA PHE A 93 4.35 2.65 -8.12
C PHE A 93 4.28 3.64 -6.94
N ALA A 94 5.12 4.67 -6.93
CA ALA A 94 5.10 5.73 -5.93
C ALA A 94 3.76 6.49 -5.94
N THR A 95 3.26 6.88 -7.11
CA THR A 95 1.95 7.53 -7.22
C THR A 95 0.85 6.65 -6.65
N LEU A 96 0.86 5.35 -6.94
CA LEU A 96 -0.14 4.41 -6.44
C LEU A 96 -0.07 4.26 -4.91
N ILE A 97 1.14 4.19 -4.34
CA ILE A 97 1.33 4.21 -2.88
C ILE A 97 0.76 5.50 -2.27
N ALA A 98 1.06 6.66 -2.85
CA ALA A 98 0.58 7.94 -2.34
C ALA A 98 -0.96 7.98 -2.35
N VAL A 99 -1.60 7.55 -3.44
CA VAL A 99 -3.06 7.47 -3.54
C VAL A 99 -3.63 6.56 -2.46
N VAL A 100 -3.07 5.35 -2.27
CA VAL A 100 -3.50 4.40 -1.23
C VAL A 100 -3.35 5.00 0.16
N PHE A 101 -2.20 5.61 0.45
CA PHE A 101 -1.92 6.26 1.72
C PHE A 101 -2.95 7.34 2.04
N PHE A 102 -3.16 8.31 1.15
CA PHE A 102 -4.09 9.40 1.38
C PHE A 102 -5.54 8.91 1.48
N THR A 103 -5.91 7.90 0.69
CA THR A 103 -7.24 7.29 0.76
C THR A 103 -7.49 6.59 2.10
N ALA A 104 -6.50 5.88 2.64
CA ALA A 104 -6.59 5.23 3.94
C ALA A 104 -6.68 6.23 5.11
N ILE A 105 -5.92 7.33 5.03
CA ILE A 105 -6.02 8.43 6.00
C ILE A 105 -7.39 9.08 5.95
N ALA A 106 -7.92 9.35 4.75
CA ALA A 106 -9.27 9.91 4.58
C ALA A 106 -10.34 8.99 5.19
N ALA A 107 -10.28 7.69 4.88
CA ALA A 107 -11.18 6.68 5.46
C ALA A 107 -11.14 6.69 7.00
N SER A 108 -9.94 6.78 7.58
CA SER A 108 -9.77 6.79 9.05
C SER A 108 -10.22 8.08 9.72
N ARG A 109 -10.22 9.21 9.01
CA ARG A 109 -10.77 10.48 9.52
C ARG A 109 -12.29 10.43 9.57
N GLU A 110 -12.92 9.83 8.57
CA GLU A 110 -14.38 9.68 8.52
C GLU A 110 -14.92 8.74 9.61
N GLU A 111 -14.17 7.68 9.97
CA GLU A 111 -14.53 6.80 11.10
C GLU A 111 -14.41 7.49 12.47
N ARG A 112 -13.52 8.49 12.60
CA ARG A 112 -13.28 9.19 13.87
C ARG A 112 -14.22 10.36 14.13
N GLN A 113 -14.98 10.86 13.14
CA GLN A 113 -15.93 11.93 13.41
C GLN A 113 -17.11 11.38 14.22
N PRO A 114 -17.27 11.79 15.49
CA PRO A 114 -18.42 11.38 16.27
C PRO A 114 -19.67 11.98 15.63
N LYS A 115 -20.77 11.23 15.72
CA LYS A 115 -22.12 11.58 15.27
C LYS A 115 -22.67 12.78 16.08
N SER A 116 -22.02 13.93 16.02
CA SER A 116 -22.33 15.15 16.79
C SER A 116 -23.20 16.14 15.99
N ARG A 117 -23.83 15.71 14.90
CA ARG A 117 -24.76 16.52 14.10
C ARG A 117 -26.12 15.83 13.95
N ALA A 118 -26.64 15.31 15.05
CA ALA A 118 -28.01 14.85 15.17
C ALA A 118 -28.49 15.21 16.58
N GLY A 119 -28.80 16.48 16.77
CA GLY A 119 -29.32 17.09 17.98
C GLY A 119 -29.75 18.50 17.62
#